data_AF-A0AAD9AB02-F1
#
_entry.id   AF-A0AAD9AB02-F1
#
_cell.length_a   1.000
_cell.length_b   1.000
_cell.length_c   1.000
_cell.angle_alpha   90.00
_cell.angle_beta   90.00
_cell.angle_gamma   90.00
#
_symmetry.space_group_name_H-M   'P 1'
#
loop_
_entity.id
_entity.type
_entity.pdbx_description
1 polymer ?
#
loop_
_entity_poly.entity_id
_entity_poly.type
_entity_poly.pdbx_seq_one_letter_code
_entity_poly.pdbx_strand_id
1 'polypeptide(L)'
;MHPHLHTKDNFECEDVMVALEECHARGFLHKATGGCNDAKDKLTQCLKGARARRTEANRAAARAKREERENRIKELNKSLGLD
;
A
#
# COMPACT_ATOMS: atom_id res chain seq x y z
N MET A 1 3.41 11.47 -15.24
CA MET A 1 4.13 11.38 -13.96
C MET A 1 3.13 11.08 -12.86
N HIS A 2 3.48 10.19 -11.93
CA HIS A 2 2.64 9.78 -10.81
C HIS A 2 3.29 10.24 -9.50
N PRO A 3 3.29 11.54 -9.16
CA PRO A 3 4.10 12.08 -8.06
C PRO A 3 3.75 11.42 -6.72
N HIS A 4 2.48 11.05 -6.55
CA HIS A 4 1.99 10.39 -5.34
C HIS A 4 2.37 8.91 -5.22
N LEU A 5 2.90 8.29 -6.27
CA LEU A 5 3.27 6.87 -6.26
C LEU A 5 4.75 6.65 -5.90
N HIS A 6 5.62 7.62 -6.16
CA HIS A 6 7.04 7.64 -5.77
C HIS A 6 7.20 7.91 -4.27
N THR A 7 6.74 6.97 -3.44
CA THR A 7 6.86 7.02 -1.98
C THR A 7 7.52 5.74 -1.48
N LYS A 8 8.05 5.77 -0.27
CA LYS A 8 8.64 4.59 0.40
C LYS A 8 7.72 3.37 0.45
N ASP A 9 6.40 3.59 0.37
CA ASP A 9 5.38 2.54 0.46
C ASP A 9 5.18 1.78 -0.87
N ASN A 10 5.72 2.27 -1.99
CA ASN A 10 5.59 1.63 -3.31
C ASN A 10 6.94 1.48 -4.03
N PHE A 11 8.05 1.54 -3.30
CA PHE A 11 9.39 1.43 -3.89
C PHE A 11 9.56 0.11 -4.66
N GLU A 12 8.88 -0.96 -4.24
CA GLU A 12 8.88 -2.25 -4.94
C GLU A 12 8.26 -2.22 -6.35
N CYS A 13 7.55 -1.14 -6.70
CA CYS A 13 6.91 -0.97 -8.00
C CYS A 13 7.67 -0.01 -8.92
N GLU A 14 8.85 0.47 -8.52
CA GLU A 14 9.62 1.49 -9.25
C GLU A 14 9.89 1.11 -10.70
N ASP A 15 10.40 -0.10 -10.96
CA ASP A 15 10.69 -0.58 -12.31
C ASP A 15 9.48 -0.50 -13.25
N VAL A 16 8.29 -0.84 -12.72
CA VAL A 16 7.05 -0.83 -13.50
C VAL A 16 6.49 0.60 -13.67
N MET A 17 6.76 1.49 -12.71
CA MET A 17 6.47 2.91 -12.85
C MET A 17 7.34 3.55 -13.93
N VAL A 18 8.64 3.26 -13.93
CA VAL A 18 9.60 3.72 -14.97
C VAL A 18 9.17 3.21 -16.34
N ALA A 19 8.82 1.93 -16.48
CA ALA A 19 8.35 1.39 -17.76
C ALA A 19 7.08 2.09 -18.29
N LEU A 20 6.16 2.49 -17.40
CA LEU A 20 4.98 3.26 -17.80
C LEU A 20 5.33 4.71 -18.17
N GLU A 21 6.29 5.32 -17.50
CA GLU A 21 6.79 6.66 -17.80
C GLU A 21 7.51 6.70 -19.16
N GLU A 22 8.36 5.71 -19.45
CA GLU A 22 8.98 5.52 -20.75
C GLU A 22 7.94 5.33 -21.86
N CYS A 23 6.87 4.57 -21.60
CA CYS A 23 5.79 4.42 -22.57
C CYS A 23 5.06 5.76 -22.83
N HIS A 24 4.78 6.52 -21.78
CA HIS A 24 4.18 7.86 -21.92
C HIS A 24 5.11 8.84 -22.65
N ALA A 25 6.44 8.69 -22.54
CA ALA A 25 7.42 9.51 -23.24
C ALA A 25 7.38 9.34 -24.78
N ARG A 26 6.76 8.27 -25.28
CA ARG A 26 6.55 8.03 -26.73
C ARG A 26 5.55 9.00 -27.37
N GLY A 27 4.81 9.76 -26.56
CA GLY A 27 3.96 10.85 -27.03
C GLY A 27 2.49 10.69 -26.65
N PHE A 28 1.80 11.84 -26.64
CA PHE A 28 0.41 11.94 -26.19
C PHE A 28 -0.56 11.05 -26.98
N LEU A 29 -0.44 11.00 -28.31
CA LEU A 29 -1.33 10.19 -29.15
C LEU A 29 -1.19 8.69 -28.86
N HIS A 30 0.04 8.19 -28.68
CA HIS A 30 0.28 6.78 -28.34
C HIS A 30 -0.35 6.40 -26.99
N LYS A 31 -0.25 7.30 -26.01
CA LYS A 31 -0.93 7.15 -24.73
C LYS A 31 -2.46 7.18 -24.88
N ALA A 32 -2.98 8.16 -25.61
CA ALA A 32 -4.41 8.42 -25.73
C ALA A 32 -5.16 7.28 -26.45
N THR A 33 -4.51 6.61 -27.40
CA THR A 33 -5.07 5.46 -28.11
C THR A 33 -4.89 4.13 -27.37
N GLY A 34 -4.30 4.13 -26.17
CA GLY A 34 -4.14 2.94 -25.33
C GLY A 34 -2.85 2.14 -25.56
N GLY A 35 -1.86 2.69 -26.27
CA GLY A 35 -0.58 2.03 -26.54
C GLY A 35 0.26 1.67 -25.30
N CYS A 36 -0.13 2.17 -24.12
CA CYS A 36 0.55 1.90 -22.84
C CYS A 36 -0.27 1.03 -21.87
N ASN A 37 -1.36 0.40 -22.31
CA ASN A 37 -2.26 -0.34 -21.43
C ASN A 37 -1.57 -1.51 -20.70
N ASP A 38 -0.70 -2.26 -21.38
CA ASP A 38 0.02 -3.38 -20.76
C ASP A 38 0.92 -2.92 -19.59
N ALA A 39 1.66 -1.83 -19.78
CA ALA A 39 2.49 -1.23 -18.73
C ALA A 39 1.62 -0.70 -17.58
N LYS A 40 0.48 -0.07 -17.90
CA LYS A 40 -0.49 0.42 -16.91
C LYS A 40 -1.06 -0.73 -16.08
N ASP A 41 -1.37 -1.86 -16.70
CA ASP A 41 -1.97 -3.01 -16.03
C ASP A 41 -0.97 -3.71 -15.11
N LYS A 42 0.30 -3.84 -15.55
CA LYS A 42 1.40 -4.31 -14.69
C LYS A 42 1.55 -3.41 -13.46
N LEU A 43 1.55 -2.08 -13.65
CA LEU A 43 1.65 -1.15 -12.52
C LEU A 43 0.47 -1.30 -11.56
N THR A 44 -0.74 -1.44 -12.11
CA THR A 44 -1.96 -1.64 -11.33
C THR A 44 -1.89 -2.92 -10.48
N GLN A 45 -1.38 -4.01 -11.04
CA GLN A 45 -1.22 -5.27 -10.31
C GLN A 45 -0.18 -5.14 -9.19
N CYS A 46 0.96 -4.49 -9.46
CA CYS A 46 1.98 -4.26 -8.45
C CYS A 46 1.43 -3.46 -7.25
N LEU A 47 0.79 -2.32 -7.52
CA LEU A 47 0.24 -1.45 -6.47
C LEU A 47 -0.89 -2.10 -5.69
N LYS A 48 -1.70 -2.95 -6.33
CA LYS A 48 -2.71 -3.77 -5.64
C LYS A 48 -2.05 -4.73 -4.65
N GLY A 49 -0.96 -5.38 -5.05
CA GLY A 49 -0.17 -6.24 -4.17
C GLY A 49 0.45 -5.49 -2.99
N ALA A 50 1.10 -4.34 -3.25
CA ALA A 50 1.66 -3.47 -2.23
C ALA A 50 0.61 -3.03 -1.21
N ARG A 51 -0.56 -2.59 -1.70
CA ARG A 51 -1.71 -2.22 -0.86
C ARG A 51 -2.17 -3.39 0.01
N ALA A 52 -2.28 -4.59 -0.55
CA ALA A 52 -2.72 -5.78 0.19
C ALA A 52 -1.78 -6.09 1.36
N ARG A 53 -0.47 -6.11 1.12
CA ARG A 53 0.55 -6.33 2.17
C ARG A 53 0.47 -5.29 3.29
N ARG A 54 0.35 -4.01 2.93
CA ARG A 54 0.20 -2.93 3.92
C ARG A 54 -1.10 -3.07 4.72
N THR A 55 -2.21 -3.41 4.05
CA THR A 55 -3.48 -3.64 4.73
C THR A 55 -3.39 -4.81 5.71
N GLU A 56 -2.71 -5.89 5.35
CA GLU A 56 -2.47 -7.02 6.25
C GLU A 56 -1.62 -6.62 7.46
N ALA A 57 -0.49 -5.95 7.25
CA ALA A 57 0.37 -5.46 8.32
C ALA A 57 -0.37 -4.52 9.28
N ASN A 58 -1.16 -3.59 8.74
CA ASN A 58 -1.97 -2.67 9.55
C ASN A 58 -3.04 -3.41 10.36
N ARG A 59 -3.68 -4.44 9.77
CA ARG A 59 -4.64 -5.29 10.49
C ARG A 59 -3.97 -6.07 11.62
N ALA A 60 -2.78 -6.63 11.38
CA ALA A 60 -2.01 -7.33 12.41
C ALA A 60 -1.62 -6.39 13.56
N ALA A 61 -1.07 -5.22 13.24
CA ALA A 61 -0.71 -4.21 14.24
C ALA A 61 -1.93 -3.70 15.02
N ALA A 62 -3.08 -3.53 14.37
CA ALA A 62 -4.31 -3.13 15.04
C ALA A 62 -4.82 -4.20 16.00
N ARG A 63 -4.72 -5.49 15.65
CA ARG A 63 -5.07 -6.59 16.56
C ARG A 63 -4.15 -6.63 17.77
N ALA A 64 -2.83 -6.56 17.55
CA ALA A 64 -1.85 -6.55 18.64
C ALA A 64 -2.09 -5.38 19.61
N LYS A 65 -2.37 -4.18 19.10
CA LYS A 65 -2.70 -3.01 19.94
C LYS A 65 -4.01 -3.17 20.72
N ARG A 66 -5.01 -3.85 20.15
CA ARG A 66 -6.27 -4.13 20.86
C ARG A 66 -6.04 -5.09 22.01
N GLU A 67 -5.32 -6.18 21.76
CA GLU A 67 -4.95 -7.17 22.78
C GLU A 67 -4.11 -6.54 23.90
N GLU A 68 -3.10 -5.74 23.56
CA GLU A 68 -2.29 -5.02 24.56
C GLU A 68 -3.17 -4.11 25.43
N ARG A 69 -4.09 -3.37 24.80
CA ARG A 69 -5.01 -2.48 25.50
C ARG A 69 -5.95 -3.26 26.43
N GLU A 70 -6.52 -4.35 25.96
CA GLU A 70 -7.44 -5.20 26.74
C GLU A 70 -6.72 -5.82 27.94
N ASN A 71 -5.51 -6.35 27.73
CA ASN A 71 -4.69 -6.87 28.82
C ASN A 71 -4.36 -5.78 29.84
N ARG A 72 -3.97 -4.58 29.39
CA ARG A 72 -3.68 -3.46 30.28
C ARG A 72 -4.91 -3.02 31.09
N ILE A 73 -6.09 -3.01 30.48
CA ILE A 73 -7.34 -2.69 31.18
C ILE A 73 -7.66 -3.76 32.23
N LYS A 74 -7.50 -5.04 31.88
CA LYS A 74 -7.71 -6.15 32.82
C LYS A 74 -6.79 -6.07 34.03
N GLU A 75 -5.49 -5.81 33.82
CA GLU A 75 -4.53 -5.64 34.92
C GLU A 75 -4.88 -4.43 35.79
N LEU A 76 -5.34 -3.32 35.18
CA LEU A 76 -5.81 -2.15 35.92
C LEU A 76 -7.04 -2.47 36.78
N ASN A 77 -8.06 -3.13 36.22
CA ASN A 77 -9.26 -3.50 36.98
C ASN A 77 -8.91 -4.40 38.17
N LYS A 78 -8.04 -5.39 37.97
CA LYS A 78 -7.51 -6.24 39.04
C LYS A 78 -6.81 -5.46 40.13
N SER A 79 -5.95 -4.50 39.75
CA SER A 79 -5.22 -3.66 40.70
C SER A 79 -6.13 -2.74 41.53
N LEU A 80 -7.27 -2.35 40.97
CA LEU A 80 -8.27 -1.50 41.61
C LEU A 80 -9.35 -2.31 42.36
N GLY A 81 -9.28 -3.64 42.34
CA GLY A 81 -10.29 -4.51 42.96
C GLY A 81 -11.68 -4.39 42.30
N LEU A 82 -11.72 -4.09 41.00
CA LEU A 82 -12.94 -3.91 40.21
C LEU A 82 -13.35 -5.18 39.45
N ASP A 83 -12.69 -6.31 39.73
CA ASP A 83 -12.93 -7.63 39.12
C ASP A 83 -13.95 -8.46 39.92
#